data_AF-A0A2V4P3U7-F1
#
_entry.id   AF-A0A2V4P3U7-F1
#
_cell.length_a   1.000
_cell.length_b   1.000
_cell.length_c   1.000
_cell.angle_alpha   90.00
_cell.angle_beta   90.00
_cell.angle_gamma   90.00
#
_symmetry.space_group_name_H-M   'P 1'
#
loop_
_entity.id
_entity.type
_entity.pdbx_description
1 polymer ?
#
loop_
_entity_poly.entity_id
_entity_poly.type
_entity_poly.pdbx_seq_one_letter_code
_entity_poly.pdbx_strand_id
1 'polypeptide(L)'
;MTDLSRRTFMAASAATAAGAAVAGTVGGASARAAAATPAGTTGTIADVKHVVILMQENRSFDHYFGTLQGVRGFADRATIQLAGGYSVFNQPNGGGRQYPWAFSAGSSELVSQCNGDLSHAWSDQHAAWNGGRMDAWVAAKRTNRTLGYLQRKDIPFHYALADNWTICDAYHCSVLSATGP
;
A
#
# COMPACT_ATOMS: atom_id res chain seq x y z
N MET A 1 44.94 10.21 3.43
CA MET A 1 43.94 10.39 2.35
C MET A 1 44.11 9.20 1.42
N THR A 2 43.13 8.30 1.37
CA THR A 2 43.17 7.14 0.48
C THR A 2 42.88 7.60 -0.95
N ASP A 3 43.86 7.47 -1.85
CA ASP A 3 43.72 7.86 -3.25
C ASP A 3 42.62 7.05 -3.94
N LEU A 4 41.69 7.77 -4.58
CA LEU A 4 40.65 7.18 -5.42
C LEU A 4 41.31 6.59 -6.67
N SER A 5 41.38 5.26 -6.73
CA SER A 5 41.93 4.58 -7.91
C SER A 5 40.99 4.74 -9.11
N ARG A 6 41.55 4.82 -10.33
CA ARG A 6 40.79 4.85 -11.59
C ARG A 6 39.79 3.69 -11.70
N ARG A 7 40.14 2.53 -11.14
CA ARG A 7 39.28 1.33 -11.12
C ARG A 7 38.08 1.51 -10.19
N THR A 8 38.27 2.18 -9.05
CA THR A 8 37.20 2.52 -8.10
C THR A 8 36.24 3.56 -8.71
N PHE A 9 36.77 4.55 -9.44
CA PHE A 9 35.96 5.54 -10.15
C PHE A 9 35.13 4.91 -11.29
N MET A 10 35.72 4.03 -12.09
CA MET A 10 35.04 3.31 -13.18
C MET A 10 33.96 2.34 -12.65
N ALA A 11 34.23 1.66 -11.53
CA ALA A 11 33.25 0.80 -10.88
C ALA A 11 32.07 1.62 -10.30
N ALA A 12 32.36 2.78 -9.70
CA ALA A 12 31.34 3.69 -9.17
C ALA A 12 30.47 4.29 -10.29
N SER A 13 31.06 4.69 -11.42
CA SER A 13 30.33 5.24 -12.55
C SER A 13 29.46 4.20 -13.28
N ALA A 14 29.95 2.97 -13.42
CA ALA A 14 29.16 1.85 -13.94
C ALA A 14 27.98 1.47 -13.02
N ALA A 15 28.19 1.49 -11.69
CA ALA A 15 27.12 1.26 -10.71
C ALA A 15 26.05 2.36 -10.74
N THR A 16 26.44 3.63 -10.91
CA THR A 16 25.47 4.74 -11.05
C THR A 16 24.69 4.69 -12.36
N ALA A 17 25.31 4.26 -13.47
CA ALA A 17 24.63 4.14 -14.76
C ALA A 17 23.65 2.96 -14.79
N ALA A 18 24.02 1.83 -14.18
CA ALA A 18 23.12 0.68 -14.04
C ALA A 18 21.93 0.98 -13.10
N GLY A 19 22.15 1.69 -11.99
CA GLY A 19 21.09 2.12 -11.07
C GLY A 19 20.09 3.09 -11.72
N ALA A 20 20.57 4.02 -12.55
CA ALA A 20 19.70 4.95 -13.29
C ALA A 20 18.89 4.25 -14.40
N ALA A 21 19.46 3.23 -15.06
CA ALA A 21 18.76 2.46 -16.09
C ALA A 21 17.60 1.63 -15.52
N VAL A 22 17.76 1.03 -14.33
CA VAL A 22 16.69 0.23 -13.69
C VAL A 22 15.55 1.12 -13.15
N ALA A 23 15.86 2.31 -12.63
CA ALA A 23 14.83 3.27 -12.24
C ALA A 23 14.03 3.81 -13.44
N GLY A 24 14.70 4.00 -14.59
CA GLY A 24 14.07 4.46 -15.83
C GLY A 24 13.21 3.41 -16.54
N THR A 25 13.51 2.12 -16.39
CA THR A 25 12.77 1.05 -17.07
C THR A 25 11.45 0.70 -16.41
N VAL A 26 11.36 0.70 -15.07
CA VAL A 26 10.10 0.36 -14.36
C VAL A 26 9.07 1.48 -14.49
N GLY A 27 9.50 2.75 -14.39
CA GLY A 27 8.63 3.91 -14.60
C GLY A 27 8.26 4.13 -16.07
N GLY A 28 9.20 3.93 -17.00
CA GLY A 28 8.99 4.17 -18.43
C GLY A 28 8.19 3.08 -19.16
N ALA A 29 8.29 1.82 -18.73
CA ALA A 29 7.51 0.73 -19.33
C ALA A 29 6.02 0.83 -19.00
N SER A 30 5.70 1.24 -17.76
CA SER A 30 4.32 1.39 -17.28
C SER A 30 3.57 2.50 -18.01
N ALA A 31 4.19 3.68 -18.15
CA ALA A 31 3.60 4.82 -18.85
C ALA A 31 3.41 4.57 -20.36
N ARG A 32 4.29 3.79 -21.01
CA ARG A 32 4.16 3.45 -22.44
C ARG A 32 3.04 2.46 -22.72
N ALA A 33 2.74 1.55 -21.80
CA ALA A 33 1.64 0.60 -21.97
C ALA A 33 0.25 1.26 -21.84
N ALA A 34 0.12 2.31 -21.01
CA ALA A 34 -1.13 3.04 -20.84
C ALA A 34 -1.55 3.90 -22.05
N ALA A 35 -0.60 4.23 -22.96
CA ALA A 35 -0.81 5.22 -24.01
C ALA A 35 -1.22 4.65 -25.38
N ALA A 36 -1.21 3.33 -25.59
CA ALA A 36 -1.46 2.73 -26.90
C ALA A 36 -2.78 1.96 -26.92
N THR A 37 -3.87 2.62 -27.31
CA THR A 37 -5.10 1.93 -27.71
C THR A 37 -4.90 1.35 -29.12
N PRO A 38 -4.99 0.03 -29.31
CA PRO A 38 -4.88 -0.57 -30.65
C PRO A 38 -5.98 -0.03 -31.56
N ALA A 39 -5.63 0.25 -32.82
CA ALA A 39 -6.60 0.63 -33.84
C ALA A 39 -7.65 -0.48 -34.02
N GLY A 40 -8.93 -0.11 -34.11
CA GLY A 40 -10.04 -1.07 -34.28
C GLY A 40 -10.66 -1.62 -32.99
N THR A 41 -10.37 -1.01 -31.84
CA THR A 41 -11.06 -1.30 -30.57
C THR A 41 -12.38 -0.53 -30.48
N THR A 42 -13.38 -1.11 -29.81
CA THR A 42 -14.68 -0.49 -29.55
C THR A 42 -14.67 0.48 -28.36
N GLY A 43 -13.64 0.44 -27.52
CA GLY A 43 -13.58 1.15 -26.24
C GLY A 43 -14.49 0.53 -25.18
N THR A 44 -15.02 -0.67 -25.42
CA THR A 44 -15.95 -1.36 -24.50
C THR A 44 -15.32 -2.61 -23.90
N ILE A 45 -15.98 -3.21 -22.91
CA ILE A 45 -15.53 -4.47 -22.31
C ILE A 45 -15.41 -5.62 -23.34
N ALA A 46 -16.10 -5.53 -24.49
CA ALA A 46 -16.02 -6.54 -25.55
C ALA A 46 -14.62 -6.66 -26.18
N ASP A 47 -13.78 -5.63 -26.02
CA ASP A 47 -12.40 -5.64 -26.48
C ASP A 47 -11.48 -6.48 -25.58
N VAL A 48 -11.88 -6.76 -24.33
CA VAL A 48 -11.07 -7.54 -23.38
C VAL A 48 -11.08 -9.01 -23.78
N LYS A 49 -9.89 -9.56 -24.10
CA LYS A 49 -9.72 -10.97 -24.48
C LYS A 49 -9.14 -11.84 -23.36
N HIS A 50 -8.36 -11.25 -22.48
CA HIS A 50 -7.72 -11.93 -21.37
C HIS A 50 -7.88 -11.11 -20.10
N VAL A 51 -8.21 -11.79 -19.01
CA VAL A 51 -8.20 -11.23 -17.67
C VAL A 51 -7.17 -12.02 -16.87
N VAL A 52 -6.11 -11.36 -16.45
CA VAL A 52 -5.10 -11.93 -15.56
C VAL A 52 -5.35 -11.38 -14.17
N ILE A 53 -5.58 -12.27 -13.21
CA ILE A 53 -5.86 -11.90 -11.82
C ILE A 53 -4.65 -12.24 -10.97
N LEU A 54 -3.97 -11.21 -10.46
CA LEU A 54 -2.91 -11.35 -9.47
C LEU A 54 -3.51 -11.12 -8.08
N MET A 55 -3.65 -12.19 -7.30
CA MET A 55 -4.17 -12.12 -5.94
C MET A 55 -3.01 -11.95 -4.94
N GLN A 56 -3.01 -10.82 -4.24
CA GLN A 56 -2.07 -10.53 -3.15
C GLN A 56 -2.68 -10.94 -1.80
N GLU A 57 -1.83 -11.13 -0.79
CA GLU A 57 -2.21 -11.61 0.53
C GLU A 57 -2.15 -10.51 1.61
N ASN A 58 -3.02 -10.58 2.62
CA ASN A 58 -2.92 -9.94 3.94
C ASN A 58 -2.59 -8.44 4.01
N ARG A 59 -3.03 -7.64 3.03
CA ARG A 59 -2.80 -6.19 3.02
C ARG A 59 -4.11 -5.45 2.83
N SER A 60 -4.43 -4.56 3.76
CA SER A 60 -5.58 -3.66 3.65
C SER A 60 -5.27 -2.53 2.67
N PHE A 61 -6.32 -1.91 2.15
CA PHE A 61 -6.20 -0.75 1.26
C PHE A 61 -5.41 0.39 1.93
N ASP A 62 -5.81 0.80 3.13
CA ASP A 62 -5.15 1.88 3.88
C ASP A 62 -3.68 1.59 4.19
N HIS A 63 -3.32 0.32 4.34
CA HIS A 63 -1.94 -0.09 4.58
C HIS A 63 -1.03 0.18 3.36
N TYR A 64 -1.54 0.09 2.14
CA TYR A 64 -0.78 0.43 0.92
C TYR A 64 -1.00 1.88 0.46
N PHE A 65 -2.26 2.30 0.39
CA PHE A 65 -2.69 3.47 -0.35
C PHE A 65 -3.42 4.50 0.50
N GLY A 66 -3.44 4.36 1.84
CA GLY A 66 -4.11 5.33 2.72
C GLY A 66 -3.57 6.76 2.59
N THR A 67 -2.34 6.94 2.10
CA THR A 67 -1.75 8.25 1.79
C THR A 67 -1.80 8.66 0.31
N LEU A 68 -2.37 7.84 -0.57
CA LEU A 68 -2.47 8.16 -2.00
C LEU A 68 -3.43 9.34 -2.20
N GLN A 69 -3.04 10.31 -3.03
CA GLN A 69 -3.91 11.45 -3.33
C GLN A 69 -5.11 10.99 -4.17
N GLY A 70 -6.31 11.44 -3.80
CA GLY A 70 -7.53 11.18 -4.56
C GLY A 70 -8.34 9.96 -4.11
N VAL A 71 -7.83 9.18 -3.16
CA VAL A 71 -8.58 8.07 -2.54
C VAL A 71 -9.24 8.50 -1.23
N ARG A 72 -10.26 7.77 -0.80
CA ARG A 72 -10.84 7.83 0.55
C ARG A 72 -9.92 7.19 1.58
N GLY A 73 -8.80 7.87 1.86
CA GLY A 73 -7.76 7.42 2.79
C GLY A 73 -7.67 8.31 4.04
N PHE A 74 -6.46 8.46 4.59
CA PHE A 74 -6.23 9.17 5.85
C PHE A 74 -6.54 10.67 5.81
N ALA A 75 -6.63 11.26 4.63
CA ALA A 75 -7.02 12.65 4.43
C ALA A 75 -8.54 12.84 4.21
N ASP A 76 -9.32 11.75 4.19
CA ASP A 76 -10.77 11.82 3.99
C ASP A 76 -11.45 12.54 5.17
N ARG A 77 -12.30 13.50 4.83
CA ARG A 77 -13.08 14.30 5.77
C ARG A 77 -14.48 13.72 6.01
N ALA A 78 -14.93 12.82 5.13
CA ALA A 78 -16.23 12.15 5.22
C ALA A 78 -16.13 10.84 6.00
N THR A 79 -15.43 10.85 7.14
CA THR A 79 -15.24 9.67 7.99
C THR A 79 -16.20 9.67 9.18
N ILE A 80 -16.47 8.48 9.72
CA ILE A 80 -17.21 8.36 10.98
C ILE A 80 -16.40 8.96 12.13
N GLN A 81 -17.11 9.44 13.17
CA GLN A 81 -16.49 9.85 14.42
C GLN A 81 -16.65 8.74 15.47
N LEU A 82 -15.58 8.51 16.22
CA LEU A 82 -15.61 7.63 17.38
C LEU A 82 -16.20 8.38 18.57
N ALA A 83 -16.64 7.63 19.59
CA ALA A 83 -17.13 8.20 20.85
C ALA A 83 -16.12 9.21 21.43
N GLY A 84 -16.61 10.38 21.83
CA GLY A 84 -15.78 11.51 22.26
C GLY A 84 -15.33 12.45 21.14
N GLY A 85 -15.85 12.30 19.91
CA GLY A 85 -15.59 13.22 18.80
C GLY A 85 -14.24 13.00 18.11
N TYR A 86 -13.60 11.86 18.35
CA TYR A 86 -12.31 11.53 17.75
C TYR A 86 -12.49 11.05 16.32
N SER A 87 -11.49 11.34 15.47
CA SER A 87 -11.38 10.72 14.14
C SER A 87 -11.31 9.19 14.26
N VAL A 88 -11.93 8.47 13.31
CA VAL A 88 -11.78 7.01 13.16
C VAL A 88 -10.33 6.56 13.07
N PHE A 89 -9.42 7.41 12.59
CA PHE A 89 -8.00 7.06 12.52
C PHE A 89 -7.30 7.17 13.88
N ASN A 90 -7.86 7.88 14.85
CA ASN A 90 -7.28 8.02 16.19
C ASN A 90 -7.77 6.90 17.11
N GLN A 91 -7.17 5.71 17.03
CA GLN A 91 -7.68 4.50 17.67
C GLN A 91 -7.28 4.41 19.16
N PRO A 92 -8.16 3.94 20.06
CA PRO A 92 -7.80 3.59 21.44
C PRO A 92 -6.69 2.52 21.49
N ASN A 93 -5.72 2.65 22.40
CA ASN A 93 -4.58 1.72 22.50
C ASN A 93 -4.31 1.17 23.92
N GLY A 94 -5.34 1.08 24.76
CA GLY A 94 -5.27 0.53 26.12
C GLY A 94 -4.85 1.52 27.21
N GLY A 95 -4.03 2.53 26.89
CA GLY A 95 -3.65 3.61 27.83
C GLY A 95 -3.81 5.03 27.28
N GLY A 96 -4.09 5.16 25.98
CA GLY A 96 -4.26 6.42 25.29
C GLY A 96 -4.86 6.18 23.90
N ARG A 97 -4.29 6.86 22.90
CA ARG A 97 -4.72 6.71 21.51
C ARG A 97 -3.53 6.70 20.55
N GLN A 98 -3.73 6.15 19.37
CA GLN A 98 -2.73 5.98 18.34
C GLN A 98 -3.32 6.34 16.97
N TYR A 99 -2.67 7.26 16.27
CA TYR A 99 -2.92 7.52 14.85
C TYR A 99 -2.17 6.52 13.96
N PRO A 100 -2.57 6.36 12.69
CA PRO A 100 -1.81 5.60 11.72
C PRO A 100 -0.39 6.17 11.61
N TRP A 101 0.58 5.28 11.41
CA TRP A 101 1.99 5.65 11.40
C TRP A 101 2.72 4.95 10.26
N ALA A 102 3.68 5.64 9.65
CA ALA A 102 4.47 5.06 8.58
C ALA A 102 5.40 3.97 9.14
N PHE A 103 5.33 2.75 8.60
CA PHE A 103 6.22 1.65 9.02
C PHE A 103 7.69 1.96 8.78
N SER A 104 7.97 2.73 7.74
CA SER A 104 9.31 3.09 7.32
C SER A 104 9.65 4.52 7.72
N ALA A 105 10.45 4.64 8.76
CA ALA A 105 11.25 5.83 9.00
C ALA A 105 12.44 5.94 8.01
N GLY A 106 12.39 5.31 6.83
CA GLY A 106 13.46 5.32 5.82
C GLY A 106 14.07 3.96 5.48
N SER A 107 13.34 2.85 5.67
CA SER A 107 13.79 1.50 5.30
C SER A 107 13.43 1.16 3.84
N SER A 108 14.15 0.19 3.24
CA SER A 108 13.84 -0.30 1.89
C SER A 108 12.51 -1.06 1.85
N GLU A 109 11.93 -1.17 0.65
CA GLU A 109 10.68 -1.90 0.36
C GLU A 109 10.65 -3.30 1.00
N LEU A 110 11.73 -4.06 0.86
CA LEU A 110 11.90 -5.39 1.46
C LEU A 110 11.75 -5.37 2.99
N VAL A 111 12.36 -4.40 3.67
CA VAL A 111 12.31 -4.32 5.14
C VAL A 111 10.93 -3.87 5.61
N SER A 112 10.31 -2.94 4.89
CA SER A 112 8.98 -2.41 5.21
C SER A 112 7.88 -3.47 5.04
N GLN A 113 7.99 -4.31 4.00
CA GLN A 113 7.05 -5.42 3.77
C GLN A 113 7.29 -6.62 4.69
N CYS A 114 8.55 -6.94 5.03
CA CYS A 114 8.92 -8.06 5.91
C CYS A 114 8.71 -7.79 7.40
N ASN A 115 7.96 -6.74 7.75
CA ASN A 115 7.84 -6.34 9.14
C ASN A 115 7.07 -7.39 9.98
N GLY A 116 6.40 -8.38 9.39
CA GLY A 116 5.63 -9.43 10.08
C GLY A 116 4.11 -9.30 9.92
N ASP A 117 3.40 -10.40 10.18
CA ASP A 117 1.96 -10.53 9.99
C ASP A 117 1.15 -10.25 11.27
N LEU A 118 -0.15 -10.01 11.11
CA LEU A 118 -1.13 -9.85 12.19
C LEU A 118 -2.16 -10.97 12.12
N SER A 119 -2.92 -11.21 13.18
CA SER A 119 -4.01 -12.19 13.06
C SER A 119 -5.08 -11.69 12.09
N HIS A 120 -5.47 -12.55 11.15
CA HIS A 120 -6.60 -12.36 10.23
C HIS A 120 -7.73 -13.34 10.51
N ALA A 121 -7.72 -14.00 11.67
CA ALA A 121 -8.78 -14.93 12.03
C ALA A 121 -10.14 -14.21 12.14
N TRP A 122 -11.22 -14.95 11.88
CA TRP A 122 -12.60 -14.50 12.00
C TRP A 122 -12.84 -13.69 13.28
N SER A 123 -12.46 -14.25 14.44
CA SER A 123 -12.64 -13.60 15.74
C SER A 123 -11.96 -12.24 15.83
N ASP A 124 -10.71 -12.13 15.35
CA ASP A 124 -9.94 -10.88 15.46
C ASP A 124 -10.43 -9.82 14.48
N GLN A 125 -10.92 -10.22 13.30
CA GLN A 125 -11.49 -9.25 12.35
C GLN A 125 -12.84 -8.72 12.84
N HIS A 126 -13.74 -9.60 13.30
CA HIS A 126 -15.03 -9.19 13.85
C HIS A 126 -14.88 -8.36 15.14
N ALA A 127 -13.89 -8.67 15.97
CA ALA A 127 -13.54 -7.84 17.12
C ALA A 127 -13.04 -6.45 16.69
N ALA A 128 -12.20 -6.34 15.66
CA ALA A 128 -11.73 -5.06 15.15
C ALA A 128 -12.86 -4.22 14.53
N TRP A 129 -13.75 -4.85 13.77
CA TRP A 129 -14.93 -4.21 13.19
C TRP A 129 -15.91 -3.69 14.27
N ASN A 130 -16.03 -4.44 15.37
CA ASN A 130 -16.81 -4.08 16.55
C ASN A 130 -18.26 -3.65 16.24
N GLY A 131 -18.95 -4.40 15.38
CA GLY A 131 -20.33 -4.08 14.98
C GLY A 131 -20.46 -2.77 14.20
N GLY A 132 -19.41 -2.37 13.48
CA GLY A 132 -19.36 -1.12 12.70
C GLY A 132 -18.87 0.10 13.49
N ARG A 133 -18.55 -0.04 14.78
CA ARG A 133 -17.98 1.06 15.59
C ARG A 133 -16.55 1.42 15.18
N MET A 134 -15.78 0.46 14.67
CA MET A 134 -14.42 0.64 14.16
C MET A 134 -13.46 1.32 15.17
N ASP A 135 -13.60 1.03 16.46
CA ASP A 135 -12.84 1.63 17.56
C ASP A 135 -11.98 0.61 18.35
N ALA A 136 -11.83 -0.61 17.82
CA ALA A 136 -11.23 -1.73 18.53
C ALA A 136 -10.02 -2.36 17.83
N TRP A 137 -9.45 -1.70 16.80
CA TRP A 137 -8.38 -2.30 15.99
C TRP A 137 -7.16 -2.73 16.82
N VAL A 138 -6.63 -1.82 17.66
CA VAL A 138 -5.45 -2.11 18.48
C VAL A 138 -5.74 -3.21 19.50
N ALA A 139 -6.92 -3.17 20.14
CA ALA A 139 -7.30 -4.18 21.13
C ALA A 139 -7.46 -5.57 20.49
N ALA A 140 -8.13 -5.64 19.33
CA ALA A 140 -8.34 -6.89 18.60
C ALA A 140 -7.02 -7.48 18.09
N LYS A 141 -6.13 -6.66 17.52
CA LYS A 141 -4.84 -7.14 16.99
C LYS A 141 -3.74 -7.22 18.05
N ARG A 142 -3.98 -6.70 19.25
CA ARG A 142 -3.06 -6.68 20.41
C ARG A 142 -1.75 -5.92 20.16
N THR A 143 -1.72 -5.04 19.16
CA THR A 143 -0.53 -4.25 18.83
C THR A 143 -0.89 -3.01 18.01
N ASN A 144 -0.18 -1.90 18.26
CA ASN A 144 -0.28 -0.66 17.47
C ASN A 144 0.16 -0.83 16.01
N ARG A 145 0.85 -1.94 15.72
CA ARG A 145 1.25 -2.34 14.37
C ARG A 145 0.09 -2.43 13.39
N THR A 146 -1.13 -2.70 13.86
CA THR A 146 -2.33 -2.70 13.01
C THR A 146 -2.65 -1.36 12.34
N LEU A 147 -2.04 -0.28 12.82
CA LEU A 147 -2.21 1.08 12.28
C LEU A 147 -1.01 1.51 11.43
N GLY A 148 -0.06 0.61 11.21
CA GLY A 148 1.09 0.86 10.35
C GLY A 148 0.67 0.91 8.88
N TYR A 149 1.23 1.86 8.12
CA TYR A 149 1.04 1.95 6.67
C TYR A 149 2.37 2.12 5.93
N LEU A 150 2.38 1.77 4.65
CA LEU A 150 3.49 1.93 3.73
C LEU A 150 3.35 3.25 2.98
N GLN A 151 4.48 3.89 2.73
CA GLN A 151 4.56 5.09 1.92
C GLN A 151 4.93 4.74 0.47
N ARG A 152 4.74 5.71 -0.42
CA ARG A 152 5.16 5.60 -1.83
C ARG A 152 6.61 5.13 -2.03
N LYS A 153 7.53 5.57 -1.17
CA LYS A 153 8.94 5.15 -1.19
C LYS A 153 9.15 3.68 -0.79
N ASP A 154 8.20 3.11 -0.05
CA ASP A 154 8.27 1.74 0.45
C ASP A 154 7.71 0.74 -0.54
N ILE A 155 6.77 1.15 -1.41
CA ILE A 155 6.16 0.32 -2.45
C ILE A 155 6.04 1.11 -3.77
N PRO A 156 7.17 1.57 -4.34
CA PRO A 156 7.17 2.45 -5.51
C PRO A 156 6.52 1.80 -6.73
N PHE A 157 6.62 0.48 -6.87
CA PHE A 157 5.96 -0.27 -7.93
C PHE A 157 4.43 -0.18 -7.84
N HIS A 158 3.85 -0.46 -6.67
CA HIS A 158 2.40 -0.39 -6.45
C HIS A 158 1.84 1.01 -6.65
N TYR A 159 2.55 2.03 -6.18
CA TYR A 159 2.15 3.42 -6.41
C TYR A 159 2.27 3.83 -7.89
N ALA A 160 3.26 3.33 -8.63
CA ALA A 160 3.33 3.55 -10.07
C ALA A 160 2.15 2.90 -10.80
N LEU A 161 1.70 1.72 -10.37
CA LEU A 161 0.48 1.11 -10.90
C LEU A 161 -0.77 1.96 -10.60
N ALA A 162 -0.90 2.47 -9.38
CA ALA A 162 -2.04 3.31 -9.00
C ALA A 162 -2.06 4.66 -9.74
N ASP A 163 -0.89 5.22 -10.09
CA ASP A 163 -0.81 6.49 -10.82
C ASP A 163 -1.11 6.37 -12.31
N ASN A 164 -0.83 5.21 -12.92
CA ASN A 164 -0.94 5.00 -14.36
C ASN A 164 -2.21 4.24 -14.78
N TRP A 165 -2.93 3.64 -13.83
CA TRP A 165 -4.15 2.86 -14.08
C TRP A 165 -5.22 3.10 -13.01
N THR A 166 -6.38 2.48 -13.20
CA THR A 166 -7.51 2.62 -12.27
C THR A 166 -7.26 1.89 -10.96
N ILE A 167 -7.53 2.57 -9.84
CA ILE A 167 -7.58 1.99 -8.49
C ILE A 167 -9.00 2.08 -7.93
N CYS A 168 -9.44 1.04 -7.22
CA CYS A 168 -10.76 0.98 -6.59
C CYS A 168 -10.65 1.15 -5.07
N ASP A 169 -10.96 2.33 -4.54
CA ASP A 169 -10.91 2.64 -3.10
C ASP A 169 -12.19 2.22 -2.34
N ALA A 170 -13.12 1.57 -3.03
CA ALA A 170 -14.41 1.05 -2.52
C ALA A 170 -14.50 -0.49 -2.57
N TYR A 171 -13.37 -1.17 -2.72
CA TYR A 171 -13.34 -2.61 -2.96
C TYR A 171 -13.15 -3.38 -1.65
N HIS A 172 -14.11 -4.24 -1.32
CA HIS A 172 -14.13 -5.00 -0.07
C HIS A 172 -14.18 -6.50 -0.36
N CYS A 173 -13.67 -7.30 0.57
CA CYS A 173 -13.87 -8.75 0.54
C CYS A 173 -15.36 -9.10 0.66
N SER A 174 -15.74 -10.24 0.10
CA SER A 174 -17.11 -10.76 0.20
C SER A 174 -17.50 -11.17 1.62
N VAL A 175 -16.50 -11.49 2.46
CA VAL A 175 -16.65 -11.89 3.85
C VAL A 175 -15.46 -11.41 4.67
N LEU A 176 -15.71 -11.04 5.93
CA LEU A 176 -14.69 -10.64 6.89
C LEU A 176 -13.98 -11.88 7.50
N SER A 177 -13.20 -12.60 6.68
CA SER A 177 -12.50 -13.84 7.07
C SER A 177 -11.05 -13.90 6.56
N ALA A 178 -10.31 -14.93 6.96
CA ALA A 178 -8.93 -15.17 6.53
C ALA A 178 -8.87 -15.63 5.06
N THR A 179 -7.66 -15.90 4.56
CA THR A 179 -7.41 -16.37 3.17
C THR A 179 -8.25 -17.60 2.82
N GLY A 180 -8.44 -18.52 3.77
CA GLY A 180 -9.43 -19.59 3.69
C GLY A 180 -10.68 -19.19 4.48
N PRO A 181 -11.76 -18.72 3.83
CA PRO A 181 -12.94 -18.21 4.51
C PRO A 181 -13.78 -19.29 5.18
#